data_AF-A0A3N4IHF9-F1
#
_entry.id   AF-A0A3N4IHF9-F1
#
_cell.length_a   1.000
_cell.length_b   1.000
_cell.length_c   1.000
_cell.angle_alpha   90.00
_cell.angle_beta   90.00
_cell.angle_gamma   90.00
#
_symmetry.space_group_name_H-M   'P 1'
#
loop_
_entity.id
_entity.type
_entity.pdbx_description
1 polymer ?
#
loop_
_entity_poly.entity_id
_entity_poly.type
_entity_poly.pdbx_seq_one_letter_code
_entity_poly.pdbx_strand_id
1 'polypeptide(L)'
;MPPLHLISGTIPAMIPPQRISIPLWLALLLKKQKRCNIIPPDWMAYEHLELALKEENENAARFTDKLPYRWLEISELLLDGAADDFPQYGNNARRGEGDGGDIRVLLRGLREIRQAKARAGMNENLGGAYVQMTGLGLMEVTELKPYAISVMNDMQKLALPKDTRQERDDEDMEQDEDYDDEF
;
A
#
# COMPACT_ATOMS: atom_id res chain seq x y z
N MET A 1 -0.99 29.24 -17.86
CA MET A 1 0.46 29.00 -17.68
C MET A 1 1.00 28.46 -19.01
N PRO A 2 2.17 28.93 -19.48
CA PRO A 2 2.79 28.37 -20.69
C PRO A 2 3.08 26.87 -20.54
N PRO A 3 3.26 26.13 -21.65
CA PRO A 3 3.60 24.72 -21.60
C PRO A 3 4.93 24.52 -20.86
N LEU A 4 5.04 23.41 -20.13
CA LEU A 4 6.25 23.05 -19.39
C LEU A 4 6.93 21.87 -20.08
N HIS A 5 8.13 22.09 -20.60
CA HIS A 5 8.96 21.02 -21.17
C HIS A 5 9.79 20.40 -20.05
N LEU A 6 9.41 19.20 -19.59
CA LEU A 6 10.13 18.43 -18.58
C LEU A 6 10.94 17.32 -19.26
N ILE A 7 11.92 16.77 -18.53
CA ILE A 7 12.75 15.66 -18.99
C ILE A 7 11.90 14.43 -19.37
N SER A 8 10.84 14.17 -18.60
CA SER A 8 9.95 13.02 -18.79
C SER A 8 8.79 13.27 -19.77
N GLY A 9 8.68 14.47 -20.34
CA GLY A 9 7.58 14.83 -21.24
C GLY A 9 7.15 16.29 -21.15
N THR A 10 6.32 16.72 -22.08
CA THR A 10 5.79 18.09 -22.10
C THR A 10 4.40 18.14 -21.50
N ILE A 11 4.18 19.05 -20.54
CA ILE A 11 2.86 19.34 -19.97
C ILE A 11 2.22 20.45 -20.80
N PRO A 12 0.98 20.25 -21.28
CA PRO A 12 0.30 21.25 -22.11
C PRO A 12 0.11 22.57 -21.36
N ALA A 13 -0.10 23.64 -22.13
CA ALA A 13 -0.44 24.94 -21.57
C ALA A 13 -1.72 24.84 -20.72
N MET A 14 -1.65 25.32 -19.48
CA MET A 14 -2.80 25.32 -18.57
C MET A 14 -3.62 26.57 -18.80
N ILE A 15 -4.83 26.42 -19.34
CA ILE A 15 -5.75 27.51 -19.68
C ILE A 15 -7.01 27.38 -18.81
N PRO A 16 -7.23 28.30 -17.85
CA PRO A 16 -8.48 28.33 -17.09
C PRO A 16 -9.69 28.57 -18.02
N PRO A 17 -10.86 27.91 -17.81
CA PRO A 17 -11.22 26.96 -16.75
C PRO A 17 -11.09 25.47 -17.17
N GLN A 18 -10.25 25.14 -18.16
CA GLN A 18 -10.15 23.78 -18.68
C GLN A 18 -9.51 22.81 -17.67
N ARG A 19 -10.04 21.59 -17.64
CA ARG A 19 -9.45 20.47 -16.86
C ARG A 19 -8.29 19.87 -17.64
N ILE A 20 -7.21 19.57 -16.92
CA ILE A 20 -5.99 18.98 -17.49
C ILE A 20 -5.48 17.89 -16.56
N SER A 21 -5.05 16.76 -17.13
CA SER A 21 -4.39 15.70 -16.37
C SER A 21 -2.90 16.01 -16.25
N ILE A 22 -2.43 16.16 -15.03
CA ILE A 22 -1.03 16.40 -14.69
C ILE A 22 -0.59 15.44 -13.58
N PRO A 23 0.71 15.18 -13.43
CA PRO A 23 1.21 14.38 -12.32
C PRO A 23 0.82 14.96 -10.95
N LEU A 24 0.49 14.09 -9.99
CA LEU A 24 0.02 14.48 -8.66
C LEU A 24 0.99 15.43 -7.93
N TRP A 25 2.30 15.18 -8.03
CA TRP A 25 3.32 16.04 -7.42
C TRP A 25 3.26 17.48 -7.93
N LEU A 26 2.96 17.69 -9.22
CA LEU A 26 2.85 19.01 -9.80
C LEU A 26 1.54 19.67 -9.39
N ALA A 27 0.45 18.90 -9.37
CA ALA A 27 -0.85 19.39 -8.90
C ALA A 27 -0.74 19.92 -7.46
N LEU A 28 -0.11 19.16 -6.56
CA LEU A 28 0.11 19.56 -5.17
C LEU A 28 1.02 20.80 -5.05
N LEU A 29 2.07 20.88 -5.88
CA LEU A 29 2.95 22.06 -5.92
C LEU A 29 2.18 23.33 -6.35
N LEU A 30 1.36 23.22 -7.39
CA LEU A 30 0.55 24.34 -7.88
C LEU A 30 -0.56 24.72 -6.90
N LYS A 31 -1.13 23.74 -6.18
CA LYS A 31 -2.10 23.96 -5.11
C LYS A 31 -1.48 24.74 -3.95
N LYS A 32 -0.27 24.39 -3.51
CA LYS A 32 0.49 25.16 -2.51
C LYS A 32 0.75 26.61 -2.95
N GLN A 33 0.93 26.85 -4.25
CA GLN A 33 1.05 28.18 -4.83
C GLN A 33 -0.29 28.91 -5.05
N LYS A 34 -1.44 28.28 -4.71
CA LYS A 34 -2.80 28.78 -4.95
C LYS A 34 -3.12 29.02 -6.43
N ARG A 35 -2.59 28.18 -7.32
CA ARG A 35 -2.69 28.34 -8.79
C ARG A 35 -3.58 27.31 -9.47
N CYS A 36 -4.10 26.32 -8.74
CA CYS A 36 -5.07 25.35 -9.24
C CYS A 36 -5.97 24.84 -8.11
N ASN A 37 -7.12 24.28 -8.50
CA ASN A 37 -7.96 23.46 -7.65
C ASN A 37 -7.90 22.02 -8.17
N ILE A 38 -7.83 21.05 -7.26
CA ILE A 38 -7.71 19.63 -7.57
C ILE A 38 -9.10 19.00 -7.50
N ILE A 39 -9.43 18.18 -8.50
CA ILE A 39 -10.65 17.37 -8.50
C ILE A 39 -10.29 16.01 -7.89
N PRO A 40 -11.07 15.49 -6.92
CA PRO A 40 -10.76 14.20 -6.32
C PRO A 40 -10.91 13.08 -7.34
N PRO A 41 -10.10 12.01 -7.26
CA PRO A 41 -10.31 10.81 -8.07
C PRO A 41 -11.68 10.18 -7.78
N ASP A 42 -12.30 9.58 -8.80
CA ASP A 42 -13.65 9.01 -8.70
C ASP A 42 -13.78 7.98 -7.57
N TRP A 43 -12.79 7.08 -7.41
CA TRP A 43 -12.79 6.06 -6.35
C TRP A 43 -12.79 6.63 -4.93
N MET A 44 -12.37 7.89 -4.75
CA MET A 44 -12.29 8.57 -3.46
C MET A 44 -13.63 9.24 -3.08
N ALA A 45 -14.64 9.21 -3.97
CA ALA A 45 -15.97 9.67 -3.62
C ALA A 45 -16.54 8.88 -2.44
N TYR A 46 -17.32 9.56 -1.59
CA TYR A 46 -17.92 8.97 -0.38
C TYR A 46 -18.66 7.66 -0.69
N GLU A 47 -19.57 7.68 -1.66
CA GLU A 47 -20.40 6.53 -2.07
C GLU A 47 -19.54 5.33 -2.50
N HIS A 48 -18.43 5.58 -3.20
CA HIS A 48 -17.53 4.52 -3.66
C HIS A 48 -16.71 3.94 -2.51
N LEU A 49 -16.25 4.77 -1.56
CA LEU A 49 -15.54 4.32 -0.37
C LEU A 49 -16.45 3.53 0.58
N GLU A 50 -17.69 3.97 0.76
CA GLU A 50 -18.69 3.24 1.55
C GLU A 50 -18.99 1.87 0.94
N LEU A 51 -19.17 1.82 -0.39
CA LEU A 51 -19.37 0.57 -1.11
C LEU A 51 -18.15 -0.36 -1.01
N ALA A 52 -16.94 0.19 -1.13
CA ALA A 52 -15.70 -0.57 -0.97
C ALA A 52 -15.57 -1.14 0.46
N LEU A 53 -15.90 -0.34 1.47
CA LEU A 53 -15.90 -0.76 2.88
C LEU A 53 -16.91 -1.87 3.15
N LYS A 54 -18.11 -1.77 2.57
CA LYS A 54 -19.14 -2.81 2.68
C LYS A 54 -18.66 -4.14 2.06
N GLU A 55 -18.10 -4.09 0.85
CA GLU A 55 -17.57 -5.29 0.20
C GLU A 55 -16.42 -5.92 0.97
N GLU A 56 -15.54 -5.11 1.55
CA GLU A 56 -14.41 -5.59 2.34
C GLU A 56 -14.86 -6.28 3.63
N ASN A 57 -15.95 -5.81 4.26
CA ASN A 57 -16.57 -6.46 5.42
C ASN A 57 -17.30 -7.76 5.05
N GLU A 58 -18.04 -7.78 3.95
CA GLU A 58 -18.83 -8.95 3.52
C GLU A 58 -17.93 -10.10 3.03
N ASN A 59 -16.80 -9.78 2.39
CA ASN A 59 -15.90 -10.77 1.81
C ASN A 59 -14.66 -10.98 2.68
N ALA A 60 -14.64 -12.03 3.50
CA ALA A 60 -13.46 -12.38 4.30
C ALA A 60 -12.29 -12.93 3.46
N ALA A 61 -12.55 -13.53 2.29
CA ALA A 61 -11.52 -14.28 1.53
C ALA A 61 -10.73 -13.42 0.52
N ARG A 62 -11.32 -12.36 -0.04
CA ARG A 62 -10.70 -11.56 -1.13
C ARG A 62 -10.76 -10.08 -0.83
N PHE A 63 -9.71 -9.33 -1.13
CA PHE A 63 -9.71 -7.87 -1.05
C PHE A 63 -10.60 -7.26 -2.13
N THR A 64 -11.13 -6.06 -1.91
CA THR A 64 -11.88 -5.34 -2.96
C THR A 64 -10.95 -4.87 -4.09
N ASP A 65 -11.40 -5.01 -5.33
CA ASP A 65 -10.70 -4.56 -6.55
C ASP A 65 -11.03 -3.10 -6.91
N LYS A 66 -11.86 -2.43 -6.10
CA LYS A 66 -12.31 -1.05 -6.33
C LYS A 66 -11.26 0.00 -5.99
N LEU A 67 -10.21 -0.40 -5.27
CA LEU A 67 -9.17 0.48 -4.79
C LEU A 67 -7.93 0.39 -5.70
N PRO A 68 -7.36 1.53 -6.12
CA PRO A 68 -6.07 1.52 -6.81
C PRO A 68 -4.94 1.04 -5.90
N TYR A 69 -3.85 0.56 -6.52
CA TYR A 69 -2.67 0.07 -5.78
C TYR A 69 -2.08 1.06 -4.78
N ARG A 70 -2.21 2.38 -4.99
CA ARG A 70 -1.66 3.45 -4.12
C ARG A 70 -2.74 4.30 -3.47
N TRP A 71 -3.86 3.68 -3.10
CA TRP A 71 -5.02 4.39 -2.58
C TRP A 71 -4.71 5.14 -1.27
N LEU A 72 -3.92 4.53 -0.36
CA LEU A 72 -3.54 5.15 0.91
C LEU A 72 -2.69 6.40 0.70
N GLU A 73 -1.63 6.30 -0.09
CA GLU A 73 -0.70 7.40 -0.34
C GLU A 73 -1.38 8.55 -1.07
N ILE A 74 -2.19 8.24 -2.09
CA ILE A 74 -2.92 9.26 -2.85
C ILE A 74 -3.93 9.96 -1.93
N SER A 75 -4.67 9.20 -1.12
CA SER A 75 -5.67 9.78 -0.23
C SER A 75 -5.06 10.72 0.82
N GLU A 76 -3.96 10.31 1.46
CA GLU A 76 -3.28 11.11 2.47
C GLU A 76 -2.71 12.40 1.86
N LEU A 77 -2.03 12.30 0.71
CA LEU A 77 -1.45 13.46 0.04
C LEU A 77 -2.49 14.49 -0.40
N LEU A 78 -3.65 14.03 -0.88
CA LEU A 78 -4.74 14.90 -1.29
C LEU A 78 -5.44 15.55 -0.09
N LEU A 79 -5.68 14.78 0.98
CA LEU A 79 -6.32 15.30 2.19
C LEU A 79 -5.42 16.21 3.01
N ASP A 80 -4.10 16.11 2.88
CA ASP A 80 -3.16 17.07 3.48
C ASP A 80 -3.04 18.35 2.62
N GLY A 81 -2.84 18.20 1.31
CA GLY A 81 -2.51 19.32 0.44
C GLY A 81 -3.69 20.07 -0.19
N ALA A 82 -4.86 19.46 -0.27
CA ALA A 82 -6.00 19.98 -1.05
C ALA A 82 -7.37 19.70 -0.40
N ALA A 83 -7.43 19.54 0.94
CA ALA A 83 -8.68 19.28 1.65
C ALA A 83 -9.78 20.32 1.39
N ASP A 84 -9.40 21.57 1.11
CA ASP A 84 -10.31 22.67 0.80
C ASP A 84 -11.05 22.50 -0.53
N ASP A 85 -10.50 21.72 -1.47
CA ASP A 85 -11.14 21.42 -2.75
C ASP A 85 -12.23 20.33 -2.64
N PHE A 86 -12.37 19.69 -1.47
CA PHE A 86 -13.32 18.60 -1.23
C PHE A 86 -14.41 18.96 -0.20
N PRO A 87 -15.13 20.09 -0.35
CA PRO A 87 -16.07 20.57 0.66
C PRO A 87 -17.28 19.66 0.82
N GLN A 88 -17.70 18.99 -0.26
CA GLN A 88 -18.83 18.05 -0.26
C GLN A 88 -18.52 16.73 0.45
N TYR A 89 -17.26 16.51 0.85
CA TYR A 89 -16.80 15.24 1.42
C TYR A 89 -15.93 15.37 2.68
N GLY A 90 -15.61 16.58 3.13
CA GLY A 90 -14.66 16.84 4.23
C GLY A 90 -15.18 17.82 5.29
N ASN A 91 -15.29 17.34 6.53
CA ASN A 91 -15.36 18.09 7.79
C ASN A 91 -16.49 19.13 7.99
N ASN A 92 -17.35 19.39 7.01
CA ASN A 92 -18.46 20.34 7.12
C ASN A 92 -19.79 19.73 6.63
N ALA A 93 -20.20 18.61 7.20
CA ALA A 93 -21.60 18.49 7.63
C ALA A 93 -21.87 19.55 8.72
N ARG A 94 -21.73 20.83 8.38
CA ARG A 94 -22.13 21.93 9.27
C ARG A 94 -23.65 21.89 9.29
N ARG A 95 -24.17 21.22 10.32
CA ARG A 95 -25.52 21.42 10.85
C ARG A 95 -26.64 21.30 9.80
N GLY A 96 -27.06 20.06 9.55
CA GLY A 96 -28.36 19.77 8.96
C GLY A 96 -28.33 19.67 7.44
N GLU A 97 -28.96 18.62 6.93
CA GLU A 97 -29.15 18.30 5.51
C GLU A 97 -27.91 17.80 4.76
N GLY A 98 -27.57 16.54 4.99
CA GLY A 98 -26.69 15.80 4.10
C GLY A 98 -26.13 14.58 4.82
N ASP A 99 -26.52 13.40 4.37
CA ASP A 99 -26.03 12.08 4.80
C ASP A 99 -24.57 11.85 4.32
N GLY A 100 -23.71 12.85 4.50
CA GLY A 100 -22.31 12.83 4.05
C GLY A 100 -21.40 12.59 5.23
N GLY A 101 -20.94 11.35 5.41
CA GLY A 101 -19.94 10.99 6.41
C GLY A 101 -18.53 11.49 6.03
N ASP A 102 -17.61 11.48 7.01
CA ASP A 102 -16.23 11.92 6.81
C ASP A 102 -15.41 10.88 6.04
N ILE A 103 -14.87 11.25 4.87
CA ILE A 103 -13.96 10.41 4.07
C ILE A 103 -12.79 9.88 4.92
N ARG A 104 -12.25 10.67 5.86
CA ARG A 104 -11.13 10.24 6.72
C ARG A 104 -11.53 9.05 7.58
N VAL A 105 -12.77 9.00 8.05
CA VAL A 105 -13.31 7.89 8.83
C VAL A 105 -13.44 6.65 7.97
N LEU A 106 -13.98 6.76 6.75
CA LEU A 106 -14.09 5.64 5.82
C LEU A 106 -12.72 5.05 5.45
N LEU A 107 -11.75 5.90 5.10
CA LEU A 107 -10.39 5.46 4.76
C LEU A 107 -9.69 4.78 5.95
N ARG A 108 -9.87 5.32 7.16
CA ARG A 108 -9.33 4.70 8.38
C ARG A 108 -9.97 3.32 8.62
N GLY A 109 -11.30 3.23 8.57
CA GLY A 109 -12.01 1.95 8.74
C GLY A 109 -11.60 0.91 7.70
N LEU A 110 -11.45 1.33 6.44
CA LEU A 110 -10.99 0.47 5.36
C LEU A 110 -9.57 -0.05 5.60
N ARG A 111 -8.65 0.81 6.06
CA ARG A 111 -7.29 0.41 6.43
C ARG A 111 -7.29 -0.59 7.56
N GLU A 112 -8.08 -0.36 8.61
CA GLU A 112 -8.15 -1.24 9.78
C GLU A 112 -8.63 -2.65 9.42
N ILE A 113 -9.72 -2.76 8.65
CA ILE A 113 -10.26 -4.05 8.20
C ILE A 113 -9.24 -4.79 7.32
N ARG A 114 -8.64 -4.07 6.36
CA ARG A 114 -7.67 -4.67 5.43
C ARG A 114 -6.40 -5.11 6.13
N GLN A 115 -5.89 -4.35 7.09
CA GLN A 115 -4.75 -4.76 7.92
C GLN A 115 -5.07 -5.99 8.77
N ALA A 116 -6.26 -6.04 9.40
CA ALA A 116 -6.69 -7.20 10.18
C ALA A 116 -6.76 -8.46 9.30
N LYS A 117 -7.37 -8.33 8.13
CA LYS A 117 -7.48 -9.41 7.14
C LYS A 117 -6.15 -9.87 6.57
N ALA A 118 -5.25 -8.93 6.26
CA ALA A 118 -3.92 -9.27 5.75
C ALA A 118 -3.09 -10.03 6.81
N ARG A 119 -3.22 -9.66 8.10
CA ARG A 119 -2.59 -10.39 9.20
C ARG A 119 -3.19 -11.79 9.38
N ALA A 120 -4.52 -11.92 9.31
CA ALA A 120 -5.19 -13.22 9.39
C ALA A 120 -4.75 -14.14 8.24
N GLY A 121 -4.81 -13.66 6.99
CA GLY A 121 -4.38 -14.41 5.82
C GLY A 121 -2.89 -14.76 5.82
N MET A 122 -2.05 -13.95 6.46
CA MET A 122 -0.63 -14.28 6.63
C MET A 122 -0.44 -15.45 7.59
N ASN A 123 -1.10 -15.44 8.75
CA ASN A 123 -1.00 -16.51 9.74
C ASN A 123 -1.45 -17.87 9.19
N GLU A 124 -2.45 -17.88 8.31
CA GLU A 124 -2.95 -19.11 7.68
C GLU A 124 -2.02 -19.64 6.58
N ASN A 125 -1.37 -18.75 5.81
CA ASN A 125 -0.59 -19.13 4.62
C ASN A 125 0.93 -19.23 4.86
N LEU A 126 1.43 -18.89 6.04
CA LEU A 126 2.86 -18.91 6.37
C LEU A 126 3.53 -20.30 6.25
N GLY A 127 2.76 -21.38 6.30
CA GLY A 127 3.26 -22.75 6.08
C GLY A 127 3.37 -23.18 4.60
N GLY A 128 2.88 -22.36 3.68
CA GLY A 128 2.87 -22.66 2.25
C GLY A 128 4.17 -22.27 1.53
N ALA A 129 4.48 -22.96 0.44
CA ALA A 129 5.61 -22.59 -0.44
C ALA A 129 5.42 -21.24 -1.15
N TYR A 130 4.19 -20.72 -1.21
CA TYR A 130 3.85 -19.43 -1.79
C TYR A 130 2.73 -18.76 -1.00
N VAL A 131 2.71 -17.41 -1.01
CA VAL A 131 1.63 -16.60 -0.42
C VAL A 131 1.01 -15.74 -1.52
N GLN A 132 -0.31 -15.84 -1.69
CA GLN A 132 -1.04 -15.00 -2.64
C GLN A 132 -1.33 -13.63 -2.01
N MET A 133 -0.85 -12.57 -2.66
CA MET A 133 -1.00 -11.18 -2.21
C MET A 133 -1.79 -10.36 -3.24
N THR A 134 -2.93 -10.89 -3.69
CA THR A 134 -3.78 -10.23 -4.71
C THR A 134 -4.66 -9.16 -4.08
N GLY A 135 -4.74 -7.98 -4.72
CA GLY A 135 -5.63 -6.90 -4.28
C GLY A 135 -5.14 -6.08 -3.09
N LEU A 136 -3.88 -6.25 -2.65
CA LEU A 136 -3.24 -5.40 -1.63
C LEU A 136 -2.67 -4.11 -2.24
N GLY A 137 -2.69 -3.03 -1.46
CA GLY A 137 -2.06 -1.75 -1.79
C GLY A 137 -0.56 -1.73 -1.50
N LEU A 138 0.15 -0.75 -2.05
CA LEU A 138 1.59 -0.59 -1.89
C LEU A 138 1.98 -0.42 -0.42
N MET A 139 1.40 0.56 0.30
CA MET A 139 1.64 0.72 1.75
C MET A 139 1.41 -0.59 2.51
N GLU A 140 0.31 -1.30 2.25
CA GLU A 140 -0.04 -2.54 2.95
C GLU A 140 1.03 -3.63 2.72
N VAL A 141 1.48 -3.81 1.47
CA VAL A 141 2.57 -4.73 1.14
C VAL A 141 3.86 -4.31 1.82
N THR A 142 4.22 -3.03 1.82
CA THR A 142 5.46 -2.56 2.44
C THR A 142 5.48 -2.72 3.95
N GLU A 143 4.33 -2.61 4.62
CA GLU A 143 4.19 -2.86 6.07
C GLU A 143 4.38 -4.35 6.41
N LEU A 144 3.89 -5.26 5.57
CA LEU A 144 3.95 -6.71 5.81
C LEU A 144 5.26 -7.35 5.38
N LYS A 145 5.90 -6.81 4.35
CA LYS A 145 7.09 -7.37 3.69
C LYS A 145 8.25 -7.73 4.63
N PRO A 146 8.73 -6.85 5.54
CA PRO A 146 9.89 -7.20 6.37
C PRO A 146 9.58 -8.35 7.33
N TYR A 147 8.37 -8.37 7.90
CA TYR A 147 7.92 -9.45 8.78
C TYR A 147 7.80 -10.78 8.01
N ALA A 148 7.11 -10.75 6.87
CA ALA A 148 6.89 -11.90 6.02
C ALA A 148 8.19 -12.60 5.61
N ILE A 149 9.15 -11.81 5.11
CA ILE A 149 10.44 -12.32 4.66
C ILE A 149 11.23 -12.91 5.83
N SER A 150 11.23 -12.25 6.99
CA SER A 150 11.94 -12.75 8.16
C SER A 150 11.42 -14.12 8.61
N VAL A 151 10.11 -14.26 8.79
CA VAL A 151 9.51 -15.52 9.26
C VAL A 151 9.71 -16.63 8.24
N MET A 152 9.53 -16.37 6.95
CA MET A 152 9.74 -17.37 5.90
C MET A 152 11.19 -17.84 5.82
N ASN A 153 12.16 -16.93 5.94
CA ASN A 153 13.57 -17.30 5.98
C ASN A 153 13.88 -18.20 7.17
N ASP A 154 13.31 -17.91 8.34
CA ASP A 154 13.52 -18.72 9.54
C ASP A 154 12.84 -20.09 9.44
N MET A 155 11.62 -20.16 8.89
CA MET A 155 10.95 -21.42 8.57
C MET A 155 11.73 -22.24 7.55
N GLN A 156 12.30 -21.60 6.53
CA GLN A 156 13.14 -22.27 5.54
C GLN A 156 14.41 -22.84 6.18
N LYS A 157 15.07 -22.10 7.08
CA LYS A 157 16.22 -22.60 7.84
C LYS A 157 15.87 -23.81 8.70
N LEU A 158 14.66 -23.86 9.27
CA LEU A 158 14.19 -24.99 10.08
C LEU A 158 13.76 -26.19 9.22
N ALA A 159 13.23 -25.94 8.02
CA ALA A 159 12.81 -26.98 7.10
C ALA A 159 13.99 -27.71 6.40
N LEU A 160 15.18 -27.10 6.38
CA LEU A 160 16.39 -27.78 5.91
C LEU A 160 16.70 -28.98 6.82
N PRO A 161 16.86 -30.20 6.27
CA PRO A 161 17.13 -31.39 7.05
C PRO A 161 18.46 -31.27 7.82
N LYS A 162 18.49 -31.90 9.00
CA LYS A 162 19.67 -31.92 9.89
C LYS A 162 20.89 -32.63 9.28
N ASP A 163 20.70 -33.51 8.29
CA ASP A 163 21.81 -34.28 7.68
C ASP A 163 22.91 -33.40 7.12
N THR A 164 22.59 -32.32 6.40
CA THR A 164 23.60 -31.37 5.88
C THR A 164 24.36 -30.56 6.93
N ARG A 165 23.95 -30.59 8.21
CA ARG A 165 24.68 -29.93 9.31
C ARG A 165 25.66 -30.90 9.97
N GLN A 166 25.24 -32.15 10.18
CA GLN A 166 26.14 -33.19 10.67
C GLN A 166 27.23 -33.49 9.64
N GLU A 167 26.90 -33.59 8.34
CA GLU A 167 27.92 -33.81 7.30
C GLU A 167 29.00 -32.72 7.25
N ARG A 168 28.68 -31.45 7.54
CA ARG A 168 29.69 -30.39 7.60
C ARG A 168 30.49 -30.39 8.88
N ASP A 169 29.83 -30.63 10.01
CA ASP A 169 30.50 -30.69 11.31
C ASP A 169 31.41 -31.94 11.39
N ASP A 170 31.06 -33.03 10.70
CA ASP A 170 31.85 -34.25 10.58
C ASP A 170 33.00 -34.08 9.56
N GLU A 171 32.78 -33.42 8.41
CA GLU A 171 33.85 -33.10 7.43
C GLU A 171 34.91 -32.13 7.98
N ASP A 172 34.53 -31.17 8.83
CA ASP A 172 35.45 -30.24 9.47
C ASP A 172 36.28 -30.93 10.58
N MET A 173 35.75 -31.99 11.23
CA MET A 173 36.51 -32.78 12.21
C MET A 173 37.43 -33.81 11.56
N GLU A 174 37.05 -34.43 10.44
CA GLU A 174 37.93 -35.34 9.70
C GLU A 174 39.16 -34.62 9.12
N GLN A 175 39.01 -33.35 8.70
CA GLN A 175 40.13 -32.56 8.19
C GLN A 175 41.17 -32.17 9.24
N ASP A 176 40.78 -32.02 10.51
CA ASP A 176 41.69 -31.68 11.60
C ASP A 176 42.46 -32.92 12.13
N GLU A 177 41.95 -34.13 11.94
CA GLU A 177 42.63 -35.38 12.34
C GLU A 177 43.74 -35.83 11.36
N ASP A 178 43.70 -35.40 10.10
CA ASP A 178 44.64 -35.84 9.05
C ASP A 178 46.01 -35.11 9.05
N TYR A 179 46.23 -34.11 9.92
CA TYR A 179 47.50 -33.34 9.96
C TYR A 179 48.51 -33.80 11.03
N ASP A 180 48.19 -34.79 11.87
CA ASP A 180 49.03 -35.19 13.01
C ASP A 180 49.91 -36.44 12.77
N ASP A 181 49.84 -37.08 11.60
CA ASP A 181 50.48 -38.39 11.35
C ASP A 181 51.43 -38.40 10.11
N GLU A 182 52.39 -37.49 10.04
CA GLU A 182 53.59 -37.67 9.19
C GLU A 182 54.89 -37.29 9.94
N PHE A 183 55.63 -38.32 10.38
CA PHE A 183 57.03 -38.27 10.84
C PHE A 183 57.91 -39.18 9.98
#